data_AF-B2WFK9-F1
#
_entry.id   AF-B2WFK9-F1
#
_cell.length_a   1.000
_cell.length_b   1.000
_cell.length_c   1.000
_cell.angle_alpha   90.00
_cell.angle_beta   90.00
_cell.angle_gamma   90.00
#
_symmetry.space_group_name_H-M   'P 1'
#
loop_
_entity.id
_entity.type
_entity.pdbx_description
1 polymer ?
#
loop_
_entity_poly.entity_id
_entity_poly.type
_entity_poly.pdbx_seq_one_letter_code
_entity_poly.pdbx_strand_id
1 'polypeptide(L)'
;MAAQKPVQVAKSLPPRLLNFFQKYPPPSLFPSLASQLASPTAGATADTTAISPPTSTPTPSTAPLNSNIPPEAHDLPYPNPFLPHKNFATGRWQSPAYGLRKQADLVKLASQHGVVDLLPWTIKKPGEKERRRIERGLQVKGTGEGQKVKGKLWERTLKGRLEMRRQAMLNMPALIQEWKQKGHGRGWKAWPSGRAK
;
A
#
# COMPACT_ATOMS: atom_id res chain seq x y z
N MET A 1 -20.46 -14.28 -41.40
CA MET A 1 -19.05 -14.72 -41.19
C MET A 1 -18.22 -13.88 -40.22
N ALA A 2 -18.68 -12.70 -39.75
CA ALA A 2 -17.88 -11.84 -38.87
C ALA A 2 -17.60 -12.42 -37.46
N ALA A 3 -18.52 -13.20 -36.89
CA ALA A 3 -18.39 -13.75 -35.53
C ALA A 3 -17.36 -14.89 -35.39
N GLN A 4 -16.94 -15.53 -36.47
CA GLN A 4 -16.01 -16.67 -36.40
C GLN A 4 -14.57 -16.21 -36.13
N LYS A 5 -14.15 -15.07 -36.70
CA LYS A 5 -12.81 -14.50 -36.50
C LYS A 5 -12.47 -14.21 -35.02
N PRO A 6 -13.28 -13.49 -34.23
CA PRO A 6 -12.97 -13.23 -32.82
C PRO A 6 -12.97 -14.51 -31.97
N VAL A 7 -13.79 -15.51 -32.31
CA VAL A 7 -13.79 -16.81 -31.62
C VAL A 7 -12.48 -17.56 -31.85
N GLN A 8 -11.93 -17.52 -33.07
CA GLN A 8 -10.62 -18.14 -33.36
C GLN A 8 -9.48 -17.42 -32.64
N VAL A 9 -9.54 -16.08 -32.58
CA VAL A 9 -8.57 -15.28 -31.80
C VAL A 9 -8.66 -15.62 -30.32
N ALA A 10 -9.87 -15.71 -29.76
CA ALA A 10 -10.07 -16.12 -28.37
C ALA A 10 -9.51 -17.53 -28.10
N LYS A 11 -9.72 -18.49 -29.01
CA LYS A 11 -9.16 -19.85 -28.90
C LYS A 11 -7.64 -19.90 -29.00
N SER A 12 -7.00 -18.91 -29.63
CA SER A 12 -5.54 -18.81 -29.72
C SER A 12 -4.86 -18.29 -28.43
N LEU A 13 -5.65 -17.87 -27.43
CA LEU A 13 -5.11 -17.42 -26.16
C LEU A 13 -4.41 -18.56 -25.39
N PRO A 14 -3.38 -18.23 -24.58
CA PRO A 14 -2.72 -19.21 -23.73
C PRO A 14 -3.72 -19.96 -22.81
N PRO A 15 -3.54 -21.28 -22.60
CA PRO A 15 -4.48 -22.09 -21.82
C PRO A 15 -4.64 -21.60 -20.38
N ARG A 16 -3.58 -20.99 -19.81
CA ARG A 16 -3.65 -20.39 -18.47
C ARG A 16 -4.62 -19.21 -18.40
N LEU A 17 -4.67 -18.37 -19.45
CA LEU A 17 -5.62 -17.26 -19.51
C LEU A 17 -7.03 -17.77 -19.78
N LEU A 18 -7.18 -18.74 -20.68
CA LEU A 18 -8.48 -19.37 -20.93
C LEU A 18 -9.08 -20.00 -19.67
N ASN A 19 -8.31 -20.79 -18.94
CA ASN A 19 -8.76 -21.40 -17.68
C ASN A 19 -9.12 -20.34 -16.62
N PHE A 20 -8.38 -19.22 -16.59
CA PHE A 20 -8.72 -18.11 -15.70
C PHE A 20 -10.08 -17.51 -16.06
N PHE A 21 -10.31 -17.16 -17.33
CA PHE A 21 -11.58 -16.58 -17.78
C PHE A 21 -12.76 -17.56 -17.72
N GLN A 22 -12.52 -18.86 -17.85
CA GLN A 22 -13.56 -19.88 -17.61
C GLN A 22 -14.03 -19.88 -16.16
N LYS A 23 -13.10 -19.72 -15.21
CA LYS A 23 -13.42 -19.73 -13.78
C LYS A 23 -13.92 -18.38 -13.27
N TYR A 24 -13.38 -17.29 -13.84
CA TYR A 24 -13.68 -15.91 -13.48
C TYR A 24 -14.07 -15.14 -14.74
N PRO A 25 -15.33 -15.29 -15.20
CA PRO A 25 -15.79 -14.62 -16.41
C PRO A 25 -15.83 -13.09 -16.20
N PRO A 26 -15.36 -12.28 -17.16
CA PRO A 26 -15.44 -10.83 -17.07
C PRO A 26 -16.90 -10.36 -17.24
N PRO A 27 -17.42 -9.48 -16.36
CA PRO A 27 -18.80 -9.01 -16.45
C PRO A 27 -19.08 -8.22 -17.72
N SER A 28 -18.07 -7.56 -18.29
CA SER A 28 -18.17 -6.77 -19.53
C SER A 28 -18.57 -7.60 -20.76
N LEU A 29 -18.21 -8.89 -20.78
CA LEU A 29 -18.54 -9.80 -21.89
C LEU A 29 -19.83 -10.57 -21.65
N PHE A 30 -20.26 -10.72 -20.38
CA PHE A 30 -21.37 -11.57 -19.99
C PHE A 30 -22.33 -10.84 -19.03
N PRO A 31 -23.04 -9.78 -19.48
CA PRO A 31 -23.94 -9.02 -18.62
C PRO A 31 -25.08 -9.88 -18.03
N SER A 32 -25.61 -10.84 -18.79
CA SER A 32 -26.65 -11.76 -18.31
C SER A 32 -26.14 -12.70 -17.21
N LEU A 33 -24.94 -13.24 -17.38
CA LEU A 33 -24.30 -14.17 -16.45
C LEU A 33 -23.86 -13.43 -15.17
N ALA A 34 -23.38 -12.20 -15.31
CA ALA A 34 -23.08 -11.32 -14.18
C ALA A 34 -24.34 -11.03 -13.35
N SER A 35 -25.47 -10.73 -13.99
CA SER A 35 -26.75 -10.53 -13.28
C SER A 35 -27.22 -11.78 -12.54
N GLN A 36 -27.00 -12.98 -13.10
CA GLN A 36 -27.35 -14.25 -12.43
C GLN A 36 -26.44 -14.57 -11.23
N LEU A 37 -25.15 -14.24 -11.32
CA LEU A 37 -24.19 -14.46 -10.23
C LEU A 37 -24.28 -13.39 -9.13
N ALA A 38 -24.70 -12.16 -9.47
CA ALA A 38 -24.87 -11.06 -8.52
C ALA A 38 -26.14 -11.18 -7.67
N SER A 39 -27.15 -11.95 -8.10
CA SER A 39 -28.33 -12.24 -7.28
C SER A 39 -27.94 -13.11 -6.09
N PRO A 40 -28.03 -12.60 -4.84
CA PRO A 40 -27.90 -13.46 -3.69
C PRO A 40 -29.10 -14.41 -3.67
N THR A 41 -28.90 -15.65 -3.21
CA THR A 41 -29.96 -16.58 -2.84
C THR A 41 -30.93 -15.88 -1.89
N ALA A 42 -31.99 -15.28 -2.44
CA ALA A 42 -33.17 -14.88 -1.70
C ALA A 42 -33.95 -16.16 -1.43
N GLY A 43 -33.73 -16.73 -0.24
CA GLY A 43 -34.70 -17.63 0.35
C GLY A 43 -36.03 -16.91 0.40
N ALA A 44 -37.04 -17.49 -0.25
CA ALA A 44 -38.40 -17.01 -0.24
C ALA A 44 -38.97 -17.08 1.19
N THR A 45 -39.41 -15.95 1.73
CA THR A 45 -40.65 -15.83 2.51
C THR A 45 -41.30 -14.50 2.17
N ALA A 46 -42.63 -14.54 2.09
CA ALA A 46 -43.49 -13.65 1.32
C ALA A 46 -43.77 -12.26 1.93
N ASP A 47 -44.34 -11.43 1.05
CA ASP A 47 -45.43 -10.46 1.27
C ASP A 47 -45.19 -8.94 1.41
N THR A 48 -46.00 -8.25 0.60
CA THR A 48 -46.63 -6.91 0.73
C THR A 48 -45.89 -5.66 0.20
N THR A 49 -46.32 -5.26 -1.00
CA THR A 49 -46.77 -3.91 -1.43
C THR A 49 -46.10 -2.65 -0.84
N ALA A 50 -45.38 -1.90 -1.69
CA ALA A 50 -45.40 -0.42 -1.71
C ALA A 50 -44.76 0.13 -3.00
N ILE A 51 -45.29 1.26 -3.48
CA ILE A 51 -45.05 1.93 -4.77
C ILE A 51 -44.12 3.16 -4.61
N SER A 52 -43.16 3.34 -5.55
CA SER A 52 -42.38 4.57 -5.92
C SER A 52 -41.25 5.08 -5.00
N PRO A 53 -40.26 5.91 -5.46
CA PRO A 53 -39.68 6.19 -6.81
C PRO A 53 -38.14 5.97 -6.89
N PRO A 54 -37.45 6.09 -8.06
CA PRO A 54 -36.03 5.77 -8.20
C PRO A 54 -35.13 6.91 -7.73
N THR A 55 -34.71 6.86 -6.46
CA THR A 55 -33.55 7.63 -5.99
C THR A 55 -32.32 6.74 -6.10
N SER A 56 -31.46 7.03 -7.07
CA SER A 56 -30.13 6.44 -7.22
C SER A 56 -29.34 6.63 -5.93
N THR A 57 -29.33 5.59 -5.10
CA THR A 57 -28.51 5.53 -3.88
C THR A 57 -27.46 4.45 -4.14
N PRO A 58 -26.16 4.77 -4.00
CA PRO A 58 -25.09 3.88 -4.40
C PRO A 58 -25.11 2.60 -3.56
N THR A 59 -24.88 1.49 -4.23
CA THR A 59 -24.65 0.17 -3.65
C THR A 59 -23.66 0.25 -2.48
N PRO A 60 -23.94 -0.38 -1.31
CA PRO A 60 -23.04 -0.32 -0.17
C PRO A 60 -21.72 -1.04 -0.52
N SER A 61 -20.69 -0.25 -0.78
CA SER A 61 -19.34 -0.74 -1.00
C SER A 61 -18.87 -1.49 0.25
N THR A 62 -18.63 -2.80 0.14
CA THR A 62 -18.12 -3.65 1.23
C THR A 62 -16.62 -3.43 1.50
N ALA A 63 -16.00 -2.46 0.81
CA ALA A 63 -14.58 -2.17 0.90
C ALA A 63 -14.25 -1.37 2.16
N PRO A 64 -13.17 -1.70 2.89
CA PRO A 64 -12.71 -0.86 4.00
C PRO A 64 -12.26 0.52 3.46
N LEU A 65 -12.80 1.61 4.05
CA LEU A 65 -12.57 3.01 3.66
C LEU A 65 -11.09 3.44 3.57
N ASN A 66 -10.18 2.70 4.21
CA ASN A 66 -8.73 2.97 4.22
C ASN A 66 -7.94 2.17 3.18
N SER A 67 -8.61 1.41 2.30
CA SER A 67 -7.92 0.62 1.28
C SER A 67 -7.73 1.41 0.00
N ASN A 68 -6.53 1.32 -0.59
CA ASN A 68 -6.20 1.95 -1.89
C ASN A 68 -6.73 1.15 -3.07
N ILE A 69 -7.84 0.47 -2.84
CA ILE A 69 -8.48 -0.43 -3.77
C ILE A 69 -9.64 0.37 -4.36
N PRO A 70 -9.69 0.61 -5.67
CA PRO A 70 -10.83 1.26 -6.30
C PRO A 70 -12.12 0.51 -5.96
N PRO A 71 -13.24 1.21 -5.75
CA PRO A 71 -14.52 0.56 -5.42
C PRO A 71 -14.96 -0.43 -6.52
N GLU A 72 -14.63 -0.13 -7.79
CA GLU A 72 -14.85 -1.00 -8.94
C GLU A 72 -14.19 -2.38 -8.80
N ALA A 73 -13.11 -2.50 -8.04
CA ALA A 73 -12.44 -3.78 -7.81
C ALA A 73 -13.31 -4.82 -7.08
N HIS A 74 -14.35 -4.35 -6.39
CA HIS A 74 -15.32 -5.15 -5.65
C HIS A 74 -16.65 -5.29 -6.39
N ASP A 75 -16.85 -4.57 -7.50
CA ASP A 75 -18.07 -4.59 -8.31
C ASP A 75 -18.05 -5.79 -9.29
N LEU A 76 -17.85 -6.96 -8.72
CA LEU A 76 -17.85 -8.23 -9.44
C LEU A 76 -18.95 -9.11 -8.85
N PRO A 77 -19.61 -9.92 -9.68
CA PRO A 77 -20.65 -10.82 -9.20
C PRO A 77 -20.08 -11.99 -8.37
N TYR A 78 -18.75 -12.08 -8.27
CA TYR A 78 -18.02 -13.01 -7.43
C TYR A 78 -16.88 -12.27 -6.70
N PRO A 79 -16.37 -12.80 -5.57
CA PRO A 79 -15.23 -12.21 -4.87
C PRO A 79 -13.99 -12.15 -5.77
N ASN A 80 -13.35 -10.98 -5.83
CA ASN A 80 -12.17 -10.78 -6.67
C ASN A 80 -11.05 -11.78 -6.30
N PRO A 81 -10.59 -12.64 -7.24
CA PRO A 81 -9.62 -13.71 -6.96
C PRO A 81 -8.20 -13.20 -6.66
N PHE A 82 -7.95 -11.91 -6.87
CA PHE A 82 -6.67 -11.24 -6.61
C PHE A 82 -6.58 -10.59 -5.24
N LEU A 83 -7.69 -10.48 -4.51
CA LEU A 83 -7.74 -9.84 -3.21
C LEU A 83 -7.92 -10.85 -2.10
N PRO A 84 -7.29 -10.63 -0.93
CA PRO A 84 -7.65 -11.35 0.27
C PRO A 84 -9.07 -10.95 0.67
N HIS A 85 -9.84 -11.90 1.17
CA HIS A 85 -11.19 -11.64 1.67
C HIS A 85 -11.34 -12.16 3.08
N LYS A 86 -12.18 -11.49 3.87
CA LYS A 86 -12.43 -11.87 5.26
C LYS A 86 -13.59 -12.85 5.32
N ASN A 87 -13.40 -13.97 6.01
CA ASN A 87 -14.51 -14.84 6.37
C ASN A 87 -15.19 -14.28 7.63
N PHE A 88 -16.43 -13.81 7.52
CA PHE A 88 -17.14 -13.14 8.61
C PHE A 88 -17.59 -14.09 9.73
N ALA A 89 -17.78 -15.38 9.46
CA ALA A 89 -18.14 -16.37 10.48
C ALA A 89 -16.95 -16.71 11.40
N THR A 90 -15.74 -16.80 10.83
CA THR A 90 -14.52 -17.17 11.58
C THR A 90 -13.63 -15.98 11.94
N GLY A 91 -13.88 -14.80 11.35
CA GLY A 91 -13.06 -13.59 11.48
C GLY A 91 -11.70 -13.64 10.78
N ARG A 92 -11.30 -14.79 10.20
CA ARG A 92 -9.98 -14.99 9.57
C ARG A 92 -9.95 -14.42 8.16
N TRP A 93 -8.81 -13.86 7.78
CA TRP A 93 -8.53 -13.46 6.40
C TRP A 93 -8.05 -14.66 5.58
N GLN A 94 -8.72 -14.90 4.46
CA GLN A 94 -8.29 -15.89 3.48
C GLN A 94 -7.34 -15.23 2.48
N SER A 95 -6.28 -15.95 2.11
CA SER A 95 -5.34 -15.50 1.09
C SER A 95 -6.02 -15.41 -0.28
N PRO A 96 -5.53 -14.54 -1.18
CA PRO A 96 -6.07 -14.47 -2.53
C PRO A 96 -5.84 -15.81 -3.25
N ALA A 97 -6.81 -16.24 -4.05
CA ALA A 97 -6.70 -17.46 -4.86
C ALA A 97 -5.46 -17.43 -5.79
N TYR A 98 -5.10 -16.23 -6.28
CA TYR A 98 -3.86 -15.98 -6.99
C TYR A 98 -3.00 -15.00 -6.21
N GLY A 99 -1.86 -15.46 -5.71
CA GLY A 99 -0.87 -14.59 -5.06
C GLY A 99 -0.21 -13.61 -6.05
N LEU A 100 0.47 -12.58 -5.52
CA LEU A 100 1.02 -11.46 -6.30
C LEU A 100 1.95 -11.87 -7.45
N ARG A 101 2.66 -13.00 -7.35
CA ARG A 101 3.46 -13.56 -8.44
C ARG A 101 2.58 -14.06 -9.59
N LYS A 102 1.59 -14.91 -9.28
CA LYS A 102 0.63 -15.43 -10.27
C LYS A 102 -0.18 -14.31 -10.92
N GLN A 103 -0.54 -13.27 -10.14
CA GLN A 103 -1.18 -12.06 -10.67
C GLN A 103 -0.29 -11.37 -11.71
N ALA A 104 0.98 -11.15 -11.39
CA ALA A 104 1.92 -10.54 -12.33
C ALA A 104 2.12 -11.40 -13.59
N ASP A 105 2.20 -12.72 -13.45
CA ASP A 105 2.31 -13.63 -14.59
C ASP A 105 1.08 -13.56 -15.50
N LEU A 106 -0.13 -13.52 -14.93
CA LEU A 106 -1.39 -13.36 -15.68
C LEU A 106 -1.48 -12.00 -16.36
N VAL A 107 -1.14 -10.91 -15.65
CA VAL A 107 -1.13 -9.57 -16.24
C VAL A 107 -0.10 -9.46 -17.36
N LYS A 108 1.08 -10.06 -17.20
CA LYS A 108 2.12 -10.10 -18.25
C LYS A 108 1.62 -10.82 -19.50
N LEU A 109 1.02 -12.01 -19.33
CA LEU A 109 0.42 -12.74 -20.45
C LEU A 109 -0.71 -11.94 -21.11
N ALA A 110 -1.62 -11.38 -20.31
CA ALA A 110 -2.73 -10.61 -20.85
C ALA A 110 -2.28 -9.34 -21.56
N SER A 111 -1.20 -8.70 -21.11
CA SER A 111 -0.60 -7.54 -21.79
C SER A 111 -0.02 -7.91 -23.14
N GLN A 112 0.62 -9.08 -23.25
CA GLN A 112 1.12 -9.58 -24.54
C GLN A 112 0.00 -9.86 -25.54
N HIS A 113 -1.18 -10.25 -25.05
CA HIS A 113 -2.34 -10.57 -25.88
C HIS A 113 -3.41 -9.46 -25.93
N GLY A 114 -3.17 -8.28 -25.35
CA GLY A 114 -4.11 -7.15 -25.38
C GLY A 114 -5.42 -7.35 -24.61
N VAL A 115 -5.46 -8.28 -23.63
CA VAL A 115 -6.66 -8.65 -22.85
C VAL A 115 -6.56 -8.25 -21.37
N VAL A 116 -5.78 -7.21 -21.05
CA VAL A 116 -5.55 -6.74 -19.68
C VAL A 116 -6.82 -6.20 -19.03
N ASP A 117 -7.66 -5.54 -19.82
CA ASP A 117 -8.87 -4.87 -19.33
C ASP A 117 -9.92 -5.87 -18.84
N LEU A 118 -9.90 -7.10 -19.38
CA LEU A 118 -10.78 -8.20 -18.98
C LEU A 118 -10.43 -8.80 -17.62
N LEU A 119 -9.24 -8.51 -17.08
CA LEU A 119 -8.87 -9.00 -15.76
C LEU A 119 -9.52 -8.18 -14.64
N PRO A 120 -9.88 -8.82 -13.51
CA PRO A 120 -10.21 -8.12 -12.27
C PRO A 120 -9.13 -7.13 -11.86
N TRP A 121 -9.50 -6.10 -11.11
CA TRP A 121 -8.52 -5.14 -10.59
C TRP A 121 -7.43 -5.83 -9.78
N THR A 122 -6.17 -5.44 -10.03
CA THR A 122 -5.00 -5.86 -9.27
C THR A 122 -3.97 -4.73 -9.24
N ILE A 123 -3.23 -4.65 -8.13
CA ILE A 123 -2.06 -3.75 -7.95
C ILE A 123 -0.98 -3.98 -9.03
N LYS A 124 -1.03 -5.12 -9.73
CA LYS A 124 -0.08 -5.48 -10.78
C LYS A 124 -0.47 -5.00 -12.18
N LYS A 125 -1.67 -4.43 -12.39
CA LYS A 125 -2.06 -3.88 -13.69
C LYS A 125 -1.06 -2.80 -14.15
N PRO A 126 -0.80 -2.67 -15.47
CA PRO A 126 0.01 -1.58 -16.00
C PRO A 126 -0.61 -0.22 -15.63
N GLY A 127 0.22 0.80 -15.43
CA GLY A 127 -0.23 2.15 -15.05
C GLY A 127 -0.57 2.33 -13.56
N GLU A 128 -1.10 1.33 -12.86
CA GLU A 128 -1.51 1.48 -11.44
C GLU A 128 -0.33 1.85 -10.51
N LYS A 129 0.85 1.30 -10.78
CA LYS A 129 2.07 1.64 -10.03
C LYS A 129 2.49 3.09 -10.24
N GLU A 130 2.34 3.59 -11.47
CA GLU A 130 2.71 4.94 -11.87
C GLU A 130 1.70 5.95 -11.34
N ARG A 131 0.40 5.67 -11.49
CA ARG A 131 -0.70 6.42 -10.88
C ARG A 131 -0.47 6.63 -9.39
N ARG A 132 -0.21 5.55 -8.64
CA ARG A 132 0.05 5.64 -7.19
C ARG A 132 1.30 6.47 -6.87
N ARG A 133 2.32 6.42 -7.73
CA ARG A 133 3.56 7.20 -7.55
C ARG A 133 3.34 8.68 -7.84
N ILE A 134 2.51 9.02 -8.83
CA ILE A 134 2.12 10.39 -9.15
C ILE A 134 1.26 10.98 -8.03
N GLU A 135 0.27 10.24 -7.54
CA GLU A 135 -0.67 10.71 -6.50
C GLU A 135 0.00 10.92 -5.13
N ARG A 136 1.01 10.11 -4.78
CA ARG A 136 1.57 10.07 -3.41
C ARG A 136 3.03 10.44 -3.29
N GLY A 137 3.75 10.43 -4.40
CA GLY A 137 5.18 10.63 -4.41
C GLY A 137 5.97 9.50 -3.75
N LEU A 138 7.22 9.82 -3.38
CA LEU A 138 8.09 8.93 -2.61
C LEU A 138 7.73 9.02 -1.12
N GLN A 139 7.44 7.88 -0.48
CA GLN A 139 7.04 7.83 0.94
C GLN A 139 8.09 7.16 1.85
N VAL A 140 9.35 7.07 1.39
CA VAL A 140 10.43 6.46 2.19
C VAL A 140 10.76 7.36 3.38
N LYS A 141 10.94 6.78 4.57
CA LYS A 141 11.22 7.58 5.77
C LYS A 141 12.53 8.36 5.60
N GLY A 142 12.47 9.67 5.81
CA GLY A 142 13.62 10.57 5.72
C GLY A 142 13.81 11.22 4.34
N THR A 143 13.61 10.48 3.25
CA THR A 143 13.78 10.99 1.86
C THR A 143 12.47 11.20 1.10
N GLY A 144 11.35 10.75 1.67
CA GLY A 144 10.03 10.95 1.09
C GLY A 144 9.58 12.40 1.16
N GLU A 145 8.57 12.73 0.36
CA GLU A 145 8.00 14.07 0.30
C GLU A 145 7.51 14.51 1.70
N GLY A 146 7.91 15.70 2.13
CA GLY A 146 7.62 16.23 3.46
C GLY A 146 8.39 15.57 4.62
N GLN A 147 9.27 14.59 4.38
CA GLN A 147 10.12 14.00 5.41
C GLN A 147 11.48 14.71 5.50
N LYS A 148 12.09 14.65 6.68
CA LYS A 148 13.44 15.16 6.93
C LYS A 148 14.36 14.05 7.39
N VAL A 149 15.58 14.02 6.87
CA VAL A 149 16.62 13.09 7.29
C VAL A 149 17.05 13.39 8.72
N LYS A 150 17.17 12.34 9.55
CA LYS A 150 17.53 12.47 10.97
C LYS A 150 18.95 13.02 11.20
N GLY A 151 19.87 12.75 10.27
CA GLY A 151 21.31 13.00 10.43
C GLY A 151 21.97 11.98 11.36
N LYS A 152 23.28 11.76 11.21
CA LYS A 152 24.08 10.87 12.08
C LYS A 152 24.26 11.49 13.46
N LEU A 153 24.59 10.68 14.47
CA LEU A 153 24.74 11.16 15.85
C LEU A 153 25.79 12.28 15.97
N TRP A 154 26.91 12.15 15.26
CA TRP A 154 27.97 13.16 15.28
C TRP A 154 27.54 14.47 14.60
N GLU A 155 26.78 14.43 13.49
CA GLU A 155 26.23 15.63 12.83
C GLU A 155 25.31 16.39 13.76
N ARG A 156 24.40 15.67 14.44
CA ARG A 156 23.44 16.26 15.39
C ARG A 156 24.12 16.88 16.60
N THR A 157 25.24 16.32 17.06
CA THR A 157 25.93 16.77 18.28
C THR A 157 27.12 17.70 18.01
N LEU A 158 27.55 17.84 16.75
CA LEU A 158 28.75 18.60 16.37
C LEU A 158 28.71 20.04 16.87
N LYS A 159 27.57 20.73 16.66
CA LYS A 159 27.39 22.12 17.10
C LYS A 159 27.55 22.26 18.62
N GLY A 160 26.92 21.37 19.40
CA GLY A 160 27.06 21.36 20.86
C GLY A 160 28.48 21.05 21.32
N ARG A 161 29.15 20.08 20.68
CA ARG A 161 30.55 19.75 20.97
C ARG A 161 31.51 20.91 20.67
N LEU A 162 31.31 21.63 19.56
CA LEU A 162 32.13 22.78 19.19
C LEU A 162 31.93 23.95 20.17
N GLU A 163 30.69 24.20 20.60
CA GLU A 163 30.39 25.25 21.57
C GLU A 163 31.01 24.95 22.94
N MET A 164 30.90 23.71 23.43
CA MET A 164 31.58 23.29 24.67
C MET A 164 33.10 23.48 24.57
N ARG A 165 33.70 23.15 23.43
CA ARG A 165 35.14 23.38 23.19
C ARG A 165 35.47 24.88 23.20
N ARG A 166 34.66 25.72 22.57
CA ARG A 166 34.84 27.18 22.56
C ARG A 166 34.80 27.74 23.97
N GLN A 167 33.80 27.38 24.77
CA GLN A 167 33.64 27.85 26.15
C GLN A 167 34.79 27.37 27.05
N ALA A 168 35.21 26.11 26.90
CA ALA A 168 36.35 25.59 27.63
C ALA A 168 37.62 26.39 27.33
N MET A 169 37.86 26.74 26.06
CA MET A 169 39.01 27.57 25.67
C MET A 169 38.94 29.00 26.22
N LEU A 170 37.76 29.61 26.25
CA LEU A 170 37.57 30.95 26.84
C LEU A 170 37.81 30.96 28.36
N ASN A 171 37.39 29.91 29.05
CA ASN A 171 37.56 29.79 30.51
C ASN A 171 38.95 29.27 30.92
N MET A 172 39.73 28.74 29.97
CA MET A 172 41.03 28.12 30.21
C MET A 172 42.06 29.05 30.88
N PRO A 173 42.20 30.35 30.49
CA PRO A 173 43.13 31.25 31.15
C PRO A 173 42.82 31.48 32.63
N ALA A 174 41.54 31.70 32.98
CA ALA A 174 41.10 31.89 34.35
C ALA A 174 41.36 30.63 35.20
N LEU A 175 41.07 29.45 34.65
CA LEU A 175 41.31 28.17 35.30
C LEU A 175 42.81 27.93 35.57
N ILE A 176 43.69 28.27 34.61
CA ILE A 176 45.15 28.18 34.81
C ILE A 176 45.61 29.11 35.93
N GLN A 177 45.11 30.34 35.97
CA GLN A 177 45.47 31.31 37.02
C GLN A 177 45.09 30.77 38.40
N GLU A 178 43.85 30.27 38.56
CA GLU A 178 43.38 29.67 39.81
C GLU A 178 44.22 28.44 40.21
N TRP A 179 44.53 27.57 39.26
CA TRP A 179 45.35 26.38 39.50
C TRP A 179 46.77 26.73 39.98
N LYS A 180 47.39 27.75 39.38
CA LYS A 180 48.70 28.27 39.80
C LYS A 180 48.64 28.89 41.20
N GLN A 181 47.64 29.73 41.47
CA GLN A 181 47.44 30.38 42.78
C GLN A 181 47.23 29.35 43.90
N LYS A 182 46.49 28.27 43.65
CA LYS A 182 46.26 27.17 44.61
C LYS A 182 47.44 26.21 44.78
N GLY A 183 48.60 26.50 44.18
CA GLY A 183 49.84 25.75 44.39
C GLY A 183 49.95 24.46 43.58
N HIS A 184 49.65 24.52 42.27
CA HIS A 184 49.92 23.45 41.31
C HIS A 184 49.32 22.09 41.70
N GLY A 185 48.10 22.09 42.24
CA GLY A 185 47.36 20.87 42.57
C GLY A 185 47.32 20.47 44.05
N ARG A 186 48.14 21.06 44.92
CA ARG A 186 48.13 20.71 46.37
C ARG A 186 46.78 20.99 47.05
N GLY A 187 46.09 22.07 46.67
CA GLY A 187 44.75 22.43 47.16
C GLY A 187 43.61 22.16 46.17
N TRP A 188 43.86 21.47 45.05
CA TRP A 188 42.90 21.32 43.96
C TRP A 188 41.95 20.15 44.20
N LYS A 189 40.64 20.43 44.25
CA LYS A 189 39.58 19.42 44.46
C LYS A 189 38.70 19.20 43.21
N ALA A 190 38.77 20.09 42.22
CA ALA A 190 37.94 20.06 41.02
C ALA A 190 38.55 19.20 39.90
N TRP A 191 38.82 17.92 40.20
CA TRP A 191 39.34 16.98 39.22
C TRP A 191 38.25 16.55 38.22
N PRO A 192 38.58 16.41 36.91
CA PRO A 192 37.63 15.87 35.95
C PRO A 192 37.18 14.47 36.36
N SER A 193 35.88 14.22 36.37
CA SER A 193 35.35 12.87 36.54
C SER A 193 35.18 12.23 35.16
N GLY A 194 35.49 10.94 35.04
CA GLY A 194 35.28 10.18 33.80
C GLY A 194 33.80 9.98 33.42
N ARG A 195 32.87 10.49 34.24
CA ARG A 195 31.44 10.49 33.92
C ARG A 195 31.14 11.77 33.16
N ALA A 196 30.86 11.63 31.86
CA ALA A 196 30.23 12.70 31.10
C ALA A 196 28.92 13.07 31.81
N LYS A 197 28.78 14.35 32.20
CA LYS A 197 27.51 14.93 32.64
C LYS A 197 26.58 15.13 31.45
#